data_AF-A0A9D3YWG1-F1
#
_entry.id   AF-A0A9D3YWG1-F1
#
_cell.length_a   1.000
_cell.length_b   1.000
_cell.length_c   1.000
_cell.angle_alpha   90.00
_cell.angle_beta   90.00
_cell.angle_gamma   90.00
#
_symmetry.space_group_name_H-M   'P 1'
#
loop_
_entity.id
_entity.type
_entity.pdbx_description
1 polymer ?
#
loop_
_entity_poly.entity_id
_entity_poly.type
_entity_poly.pdbx_seq_one_letter_code
_entity_poly.pdbx_strand_id
1 'polypeptide(L)'
;MLLCFAVHRCAVSPTGDKLYITSWNPDKLLTLARDGTPLAAYTDTELEHPYGLHVTPAGQVLVCGLLSNTLVQVDSEGRSKLATLATEMDEVWIPASVC
;
A
#
# COMPACT_ATOMS: atom_id res chain seq x y z
N MET A 1 -28.43 5.12 4.20
CA MET A 1 -27.38 4.16 3.80
C MET A 1 -26.09 4.94 3.65
N LEU A 2 -25.32 5.07 4.74
CA LEU A 2 -24.00 5.71 4.68
C LEU A 2 -23.02 4.66 4.16
N LEU A 3 -22.57 4.79 2.91
CA LEU A 3 -21.40 4.06 2.44
C LEU A 3 -20.20 4.69 3.15
N CYS A 4 -19.74 4.03 4.22
CA CYS A 4 -18.48 4.37 4.86
C CYS A 4 -17.37 3.94 3.90
N PHE A 5 -16.89 4.86 3.06
CA PHE A 5 -15.66 4.66 2.29
C PHE A 5 -14.46 4.79 3.24
N ALA A 6 -14.31 3.83 4.15
CA ALA A 6 -13.14 3.75 5.00
C ALA A 6 -11.96 3.31 4.13
N VAL A 7 -11.25 4.27 3.54
CA VAL A 7 -9.95 3.97 2.95
C VAL A 7 -8.99 3.64 4.09
N HIS A 8 -8.47 2.42 4.07
CA HIS A 8 -7.38 2.02 4.94
C HIS A 8 -6.06 2.51 4.38
N ARG A 9 -5.51 3.58 4.98
CA ARG A 9 -4.15 4.09 4.69
C ARG A 9 -3.08 3.50 5.60
N CYS A 10 -3.49 2.57 6.45
CA CYS A 10 -2.59 1.79 7.28
C CYS A 10 -3.12 0.37 7.44
N ALA A 11 -2.20 -0.57 7.65
CA ALA A 11 -2.52 -1.95 7.97
C ALA A 11 -1.42 -2.55 8.86
N VAL A 12 -1.71 -3.74 9.38
CA VAL A 12 -0.83 -4.48 10.28
C VAL A 12 -0.45 -5.80 9.61
N SER A 13 0.78 -6.27 9.82
CA SER A 13 1.18 -7.61 9.38
C SER A 13 0.31 -8.70 10.03
N PRO A 14 0.15 -9.89 9.43
CA PRO A 14 -0.62 -10.98 10.02
C PRO A 14 -0.11 -11.41 11.41
N THR A 15 1.19 -11.25 11.63
CA THR A 15 1.89 -11.53 12.90
C THR A 15 1.79 -10.39 13.92
N GLY A 16 1.33 -9.20 13.53
CA GLY A 16 1.17 -8.05 14.42
C GLY A 16 2.47 -7.30 14.74
N ASP A 17 3.59 -7.67 14.12
CA ASP A 17 4.93 -7.13 14.39
C ASP A 17 5.28 -5.89 13.55
N LYS A 18 4.57 -5.64 12.46
CA LYS A 18 4.80 -4.52 11.54
C LYS A 18 3.53 -3.73 11.26
N LEU A 19 3.71 -2.42 11.07
CA LEU A 19 2.70 -1.48 10.60
C LEU A 19 3.12 -0.96 9.24
N TYR A 20 2.19 -0.90 8.30
CA TYR A 20 2.38 -0.33 6.97
C TYR A 20 1.54 0.92 6.85
N ILE A 21 2.10 2.00 6.33
CA ILE A 21 1.42 3.30 6.18
C ILE A 21 1.74 3.86 4.80
N THR A 22 0.71 4.23 4.04
CA THR A 22 0.90 5.04 2.84
C THR A 22 1.04 6.53 3.18
N SER A 23 2.04 7.17 2.59
CA SER A 23 2.37 8.58 2.78
C SER A 23 2.48 9.26 1.42
N TRP A 24 1.82 10.40 1.22
CA TRP A 24 1.80 11.12 -0.07
C TRP A 24 2.79 12.27 -0.17
N ASN A 25 3.54 12.56 0.89
CA ASN A 25 4.54 13.62 0.83
C ASN A 25 5.73 13.32 1.76
N PRO A 26 6.78 12.62 1.26
CA PRO A 26 6.91 12.09 -0.10
C PRO A 26 6.07 10.83 -0.33
N ASP A 27 5.76 10.56 -1.60
CA ASP A 27 5.08 9.34 -2.09
C ASP A 27 5.86 8.08 -1.73
N LYS A 28 5.39 7.39 -0.68
CA LYS A 28 6.04 6.17 -0.16
C LYS A 28 5.09 5.26 0.60
N LEU A 29 5.48 3.99 0.66
CA LEU A 29 5.05 3.04 1.68
C LEU A 29 6.07 3.07 2.83
N LEU A 30 5.61 3.35 4.04
CA LEU A 30 6.41 3.30 5.26
C LEU A 30 6.12 2.01 6.01
N THR A 31 7.16 1.28 6.38
CA THR A 31 7.08 0.13 7.28
C THR A 31 7.66 0.51 8.64
N LEU A 32 6.88 0.32 9.69
CA LEU A 32 7.27 0.50 11.08
C LEU A 32 7.22 -0.83 11.82
N ALA A 33 8.02 -1.00 12.85
CA ALA A 33 7.81 -2.02 13.87
C ALA A 33 6.55 -1.69 14.68
N ARG A 34 6.04 -2.66 15.43
CA ARG A 34 4.87 -2.49 16.31
C ARG A 34 5.01 -1.34 17.31
N ASP A 35 6.23 -1.03 17.74
CA ASP A 35 6.54 0.07 18.65
C ASP A 35 6.67 1.44 17.96
N GLY A 36 6.47 1.49 16.63
CA GLY A 36 6.59 2.70 15.82
C GLY A 36 8.00 2.96 15.27
N THR A 37 8.99 2.10 15.57
CA THR A 37 10.35 2.25 15.03
C THR A 37 10.35 2.10 13.50
N PRO A 38 10.89 3.07 12.74
CA PRO A 38 10.99 2.93 11.28
C PRO A 38 11.89 1.77 10.85
N LEU A 39 11.37 0.90 9.98
CA LEU A 39 12.09 -0.28 9.47
C LEU A 39 12.46 -0.15 7.99
N ALA A 40 11.56 0.43 7.18
CA ALA A 40 11.75 0.63 5.75
C ALA A 40 10.91 1.79 5.22
N ALA A 41 11.35 2.38 4.13
CA ALA A 41 10.58 3.30 3.31
C ALA A 41 10.77 2.91 1.85
N TYR A 42 9.69 2.50 1.19
CA TYR A 42 9.68 2.08 -0.20
C TYR A 42 9.03 3.15 -1.08
N THR A 43 9.70 3.49 -2.17
CA THR A 43 9.29 4.48 -3.17
C THR A 43 9.38 3.85 -4.54
N ASP A 44 8.43 4.14 -5.41
CA ASP A 44 8.38 3.63 -6.78
C ASP A 44 7.64 4.65 -7.65
N THR A 45 8.00 4.72 -8.93
CA THR A 45 7.30 5.59 -9.89
C THR A 45 5.85 5.14 -10.12
N GLU A 46 5.54 3.87 -9.84
CA GLU A 46 4.17 3.33 -9.87
C GLU A 46 3.43 3.49 -8.52
N LEU A 47 3.89 4.37 -7.64
CA LEU A 47 3.21 4.71 -6.38
C LEU A 47 3.04 6.22 -6.23
N GLU A 48 2.50 6.88 -7.26
CA GLU A 48 2.19 8.31 -7.17
C GLU A 48 0.90 8.54 -6.36
N HIS A 49 0.96 9.39 -5.34
CA HIS A 49 -0.09 9.59 -4.33
C HIS A 49 -0.66 8.27 -3.77
N PRO A 50 0.15 7.44 -3.11
CA PRO A 50 -0.25 6.08 -2.75
C PRO A 50 -1.37 6.08 -1.72
N TYR A 51 -2.56 5.55 -2.00
CA TYR A 51 -3.78 5.82 -1.21
C TYR A 51 -4.16 4.68 -0.27
N GLY A 52 -4.95 3.72 -0.76
CA GLY A 52 -5.36 2.54 -0.01
C GLY A 52 -4.28 1.46 0.01
N LEU A 53 -4.27 0.66 1.08
CA LEU A 53 -3.40 -0.50 1.18
C LEU A 53 -4.07 -1.66 1.92
N HIS A 54 -3.59 -2.89 1.64
CA HIS A 54 -4.01 -4.12 2.32
C HIS A 54 -2.84 -5.06 2.53
N VAL A 55 -2.89 -5.88 3.58
CA VAL A 55 -1.89 -6.93 3.83
C VAL A 55 -2.56 -8.28 3.70
N THR A 56 -2.06 -9.07 2.76
CA THR A 56 -2.55 -10.43 2.53
C THR A 56 -2.23 -11.36 3.72
N PRO A 57 -2.91 -12.51 3.87
CA PRO A 57 -2.56 -13.49 4.91
C PRO A 57 -1.12 -14.01 4.83
N ALA A 58 -0.51 -13.99 3.64
CA ALA A 58 0.88 -14.37 3.42
C ALA A 58 1.87 -13.22 3.67
N GLY A 59 1.39 -12.03 4.03
CA GLY A 59 2.19 -10.88 4.45
C GLY A 59 2.59 -9.91 3.32
N GLN A 60 2.27 -10.19 2.06
CA GLN A 60 2.51 -9.21 0.99
C GLN A 60 1.58 -8.00 1.15
N VAL A 61 2.09 -6.83 0.78
CA VAL A 61 1.37 -5.55 0.88
C VAL A 61 0.87 -5.14 -0.49
N LEU A 62 -0.43 -4.95 -0.63
CA LEU A 62 -1.06 -4.37 -1.82
C LEU A 62 -1.20 -2.87 -1.59
N VAL A 63 -0.75 -2.06 -2.53
CA VAL A 63 -0.77 -0.59 -2.43
C VAL A 63 -1.33 0.00 -3.71
N CYS A 64 -2.33 0.85 -3.57
CA CYS A 64 -2.87 1.60 -4.71
C CYS A 64 -2.03 2.86 -4.96
N GLY A 65 -1.42 2.99 -6.14
CA GLY A 65 -0.90 4.24 -6.65
C GLY A 65 -2.02 5.02 -7.34
N LEU A 66 -2.52 6.07 -6.68
CA LEU A 66 -3.75 6.73 -7.08
C LEU A 66 -3.59 7.48 -8.40
N LEU A 67 -2.55 8.31 -8.53
CA LEU A 67 -2.33 9.10 -9.73
C LEU A 67 -1.55 8.33 -10.80
N SER A 68 -0.79 7.31 -10.40
CA SER A 68 -0.14 6.39 -11.33
C SER A 68 -1.08 5.31 -11.88
N ASN A 69 -2.36 5.30 -11.48
CA ASN A 69 -3.37 4.31 -11.91
C ASN A 69 -2.91 2.85 -11.76
N THR A 70 -2.24 2.54 -10.66
CA THR A 70 -1.59 1.25 -10.44
C THR A 70 -2.05 0.57 -9.16
N LEU A 71 -2.10 -0.76 -9.19
CA LEU A 71 -2.10 -1.59 -7.99
C LEU A 71 -0.78 -2.36 -7.93
N VAL A 72 0.03 -2.08 -6.91
CA VAL A 72 1.36 -2.67 -6.76
C VAL A 72 1.36 -3.66 -5.60
N GLN A 73 2.00 -4.80 -5.79
CA GLN A 73 2.33 -5.75 -4.73
C GLN A 73 3.77 -5.54 -4.27
N VAL A 74 3.94 -5.35 -2.96
CA VAL A 74 5.21 -5.16 -2.27
C VAL A 74 5.47 -6.34 -1.34
N ASP A 75 6.74 -6.68 -1.14
CA ASP A 75 7.15 -7.75 -0.22
C ASP A 75 6.68 -7.50 1.23
N SER A 76 6.79 -8.55 2.06
CA SER A 76 6.40 -8.51 3.47
C SER A 76 7.29 -7.63 4.35
N GLU A 77 8.42 -7.17 3.83
CA GLU A 77 9.29 -6.21 4.51
C GLU A 77 8.93 -4.75 4.15
N GLY A 78 8.05 -4.57 3.16
CA GLY A 78 7.75 -3.27 2.56
C GLY A 78 8.99 -2.63 1.93
N ARG A 79 9.86 -3.43 1.29
CA ARG A 79 11.15 -2.97 0.75
C ARG A 79 11.22 -3.01 -0.77
N SER A 80 10.54 -3.95 -1.42
CA SER A 80 10.65 -4.13 -2.87
C SER A 80 9.33 -4.50 -3.53
N LYS A 81 9.16 -4.02 -4.76
CA LYS A 81 8.08 -4.44 -5.66
C LYS A 81 8.23 -5.91 -5.99
N LEU A 82 7.15 -6.67 -5.81
CA LEU A 82 7.04 -8.04 -6.31
C LEU A 82 6.39 -8.06 -7.69
N ALA A 83 5.33 -7.27 -7.88
CA ALA A 83 4.59 -7.20 -9.14
C ALA A 83 3.75 -5.92 -9.24
N THR A 84 3.45 -5.53 -10.48
CA THR A 84 2.35 -4.62 -10.80
C THR A 84 1.15 -5.48 -11.17
N LEU A 85 0.09 -5.39 -10.38
CA LEU A 85 -1.07 -6.29 -10.48
C LEU A 85 -2.16 -5.77 -11.41
N ALA A 86 -2.28 -4.44 -11.50
CA ALA A 86 -3.22 -3.79 -12.40
C ALA A 86 -2.71 -2.39 -12.74
N THR A 87 -3.10 -1.93 -13.92
CA THR A 87 -2.77 -0.63 -14.49
C THR A 87 -3.99 0.00 -15.17
N GLU A 88 -3.84 1.21 -15.69
CA GLU A 88 -4.84 1.83 -16.58
C GLU A 88 -5.15 1.00 -17.83
N MET A 89 -4.22 0.15 -18.30
CA MET A 89 -4.45 -0.78 -19.42
C MET A 89 -5.43 -1.90 -19.07
N ASP A 90 -5.60 -2.17 -17.77
CA ASP A 90 -6.57 -3.12 -17.22
C ASP A 90 -7.88 -2.40 -16.82
N GLU A 91 -8.09 -1.18 -17.33
CA GLU A 91 -9.22 -0.30 -17.01
C GLU A 91 -9.31 0.12 -15.54
N VAL A 92 -8.20 0.03 -14.79
CA VAL A 92 -8.12 0.50 -13.41
C VAL A 92 -7.69 1.96 -13.37
N TRP A 93 -8.61 2.83 -12.97
CA TRP A 93 -8.38 4.27 -12.85
C TRP A 93 -8.57 4.73 -11.41
N ILE A 94 -7.63 5.53 -10.91
CA ILE A 94 -7.71 6.18 -9.59
C ILE A 94 -8.04 5.15 -8.49
N PRO A 95 -7.27 4.03 -8.38
CA PRO A 95 -7.55 3.02 -7.36
C PRO A 95 -7.35 3.62 -5.98
N ALA A 96 -8.42 3.71 -5.19
CA ALA A 96 -8.38 4.36 -3.88
C ALA A 96 -8.39 3.36 -2.72
N SER A 97 -8.82 2.12 -2.94
CA SER A 97 -8.94 1.11 -1.89
C SER A 97 -8.74 -0.29 -2.46
N VAL A 98 -8.15 -1.14 -1.64
CA VAL A 98 -8.03 -2.58 -1.84
C VAL A 98 -8.34 -3.20 -0.47
N CYS A 99 -9.49 -3.86 -0.31
CA CYS A 99 -9.88 -4.69 0.84
C CYS A 99 -11.32 -5.20 0.68
#